data_AF-A0A1G1LP36-F1
#
_entry.id   AF-A0A1G1LP36-F1
#
_cell.length_a   1.000
_cell.length_b   1.000
_cell.length_c   1.000
_cell.angle_alpha   90.00
_cell.angle_beta   90.00
_cell.angle_gamma   90.00
#
_symmetry.space_group_name_H-M   'P 1'
#
loop_
_entity.id
_entity.type
_entity.pdbx_description
1 polymer ?
#
loop_
_entity_poly.entity_id
_entity_poly.type
_entity_poly.pdbx_seq_one_letter_code
_entity_poly.pdbx_strand_id
1 'polypeptide(L)'
;MPPERFYTKTVVGIQLVAKTRREIDALVKALRLIRRRAPKLFRCFRFLDAVLVYPKRSYDNAIYMHDDPYVWVCESGTALESSPAYFAGLLVHEAVHVAQWRRGIRRHSTRMEEEAYHAQRRFLKNIGANDEVAWLDEQFKERWWVKGRGEAQKRSVDRISARHRRFLASYRSGTLPLRHL
;
A
#
# COMPACT_ATOMS: atom_id res chain seq x y z
N MET A 1 -8.71 -17.45 25.21
CA MET A 1 -8.66 -16.02 24.84
C MET A 1 -9.54 -15.83 23.61
N PRO A 2 -10.39 -14.78 23.54
CA PRO A 2 -11.14 -14.51 22.31
C PRO A 2 -10.17 -14.30 21.14
N PRO A 3 -10.50 -14.76 19.93
CA PRO A 3 -9.63 -14.59 18.77
C PRO A 3 -9.36 -13.11 18.56
N GLU A 4 -8.09 -12.81 18.32
CA GLU A 4 -7.58 -11.45 18.29
C GLU A 4 -8.20 -10.70 17.10
N ARG A 5 -9.24 -9.89 17.34
CA ARG A 5 -10.05 -9.27 16.28
C ARG A 5 -9.31 -8.16 15.53
N PHE A 6 -9.60 -8.03 14.23
CA PHE A 6 -9.21 -6.91 13.39
C PHE A 6 -10.38 -5.91 13.27
N TYR A 7 -10.07 -4.64 13.15
CA TYR A 7 -11.05 -3.61 12.83
C TYR A 7 -11.24 -3.50 11.33
N THR A 8 -12.48 -3.21 10.90
CA THR A 8 -12.78 -2.96 9.49
C THR A 8 -13.66 -1.73 9.31
N LYS A 9 -13.44 -0.99 8.23
CA LYS A 9 -14.23 0.17 7.82
C LYS A 9 -14.20 0.34 6.31
N THR A 10 -15.34 0.63 5.69
CA THR A 10 -15.37 0.95 4.25
C THR A 10 -15.31 2.46 4.04
N VAL A 11 -14.40 2.91 3.18
CA VAL A 11 -14.25 4.32 2.79
C VAL A 11 -14.24 4.39 1.29
N VAL A 12 -15.20 5.12 0.71
CA VAL A 12 -15.37 5.30 -0.75
C VAL A 12 -15.34 4.00 -1.57
N GLY A 13 -15.90 2.91 -1.02
CA GLY A 13 -15.92 1.61 -1.68
C GLY A 13 -14.68 0.75 -1.45
N ILE A 14 -13.67 1.25 -0.72
CA ILE A 14 -12.46 0.50 -0.35
C ILE A 14 -12.61 -0.01 1.08
N GLN A 15 -12.46 -1.31 1.28
CA GLN A 15 -12.46 -1.91 2.62
C GLN A 15 -11.10 -1.73 3.28
N LEU A 16 -11.08 -1.11 4.45
CA LEU A 16 -9.89 -0.94 5.28
C LEU A 16 -9.93 -2.00 6.37
N VAL A 17 -8.84 -2.73 6.58
CA VAL A 17 -8.71 -3.73 7.64
C VAL A 17 -7.40 -3.52 8.37
N ALA A 18 -7.43 -3.44 9.69
CA ALA A 18 -6.22 -3.27 10.48
C ALA A 18 -6.38 -3.82 11.90
N LYS A 19 -5.29 -3.95 12.64
CA LYS A 19 -5.32 -4.51 13.99
C LYS A 19 -5.86 -3.51 15.02
N THR A 20 -5.67 -2.23 14.76
CA THR A 20 -5.99 -1.14 15.68
C THR A 20 -6.84 -0.06 15.01
N ARG A 21 -7.60 0.69 15.81
CA ARG A 21 -8.33 1.87 15.32
C ARG A 21 -7.38 2.94 14.77
N ARG A 22 -6.18 3.10 15.35
CA ARG A 22 -5.18 4.08 14.92
C ARG A 22 -4.72 3.83 13.49
N GLU A 23 -4.51 2.58 13.12
CA GLU A 23 -4.16 2.19 11.75
C GLU A 23 -5.31 2.47 10.76
N ILE A 24 -6.55 2.16 11.15
CA ILE A 24 -7.74 2.54 10.35
C ILE A 24 -7.80 4.06 10.16
N ASP A 25 -7.59 4.84 11.22
CA ASP A 25 -7.62 6.30 11.15
C ASP A 25 -6.50 6.85 10.26
N ALA A 26 -5.30 6.25 10.27
CA ALA A 26 -4.21 6.59 9.37
C ALA A 26 -4.59 6.38 7.90
N LEU A 27 -5.18 5.21 7.58
CA LEU A 27 -5.70 4.90 6.24
C LEU A 27 -6.79 5.88 5.81
N VAL A 28 -7.75 6.17 6.69
CA VAL A 28 -8.84 7.12 6.43
C VAL A 28 -8.29 8.52 6.13
N LYS A 29 -7.32 8.99 6.92
CA LYS A 29 -6.67 10.29 6.73
C LYS A 29 -5.94 10.34 5.40
N ALA A 30 -5.19 9.30 5.05
CA ALA A 30 -4.47 9.22 3.78
C ALA A 30 -5.43 9.24 2.58
N LEU A 31 -6.46 8.39 2.56
CA LEU A 31 -7.46 8.37 1.48
C LEU A 31 -8.20 9.71 1.33
N ARG A 32 -8.58 10.35 2.45
CA ARG A 32 -9.20 11.69 2.42
C ARG A 32 -8.27 12.75 1.86
N LEU A 33 -6.98 12.70 2.21
CA LEU A 33 -5.98 13.62 1.69
C LEU A 33 -5.85 13.49 0.18
N ILE A 34 -5.72 12.25 -0.34
CA ILE A 34 -5.61 11.98 -1.77
C ILE A 34 -6.87 12.45 -2.50
N ARG A 35 -8.06 12.09 -1.99
CA ARG A 35 -9.33 12.52 -2.58
C ARG A 35 -9.45 14.04 -2.71
N ARG A 36 -9.03 14.77 -1.67
CA ARG A 36 -9.13 16.24 -1.64
C ARG A 36 -8.09 16.92 -2.52
N ARG A 37 -6.84 16.43 -2.52
CA ARG A 37 -5.71 17.13 -3.15
C ARG A 37 -5.33 16.60 -4.53
N ALA A 38 -5.75 15.39 -4.87
CA ALA A 38 -5.45 14.76 -6.15
C ALA A 38 -6.64 13.93 -6.68
N PRO A 39 -7.81 14.54 -6.93
CA PRO A 39 -9.02 13.83 -7.34
C PRO A 39 -8.87 13.04 -8.65
N LYS A 40 -8.00 13.50 -9.58
CA LYS A 40 -7.69 12.76 -10.81
C LYS A 40 -6.95 11.45 -10.53
N LEU A 41 -5.94 11.48 -9.65
CA LEU A 41 -5.20 10.28 -9.22
C LEU A 41 -6.07 9.38 -8.35
N PHE A 42 -6.98 9.96 -7.56
CA PHE A 42 -7.93 9.20 -6.75
C PHE A 42 -8.80 8.25 -7.57
N ARG A 43 -9.04 8.55 -8.86
CA ARG A 43 -9.77 7.65 -9.76
C ARG A 43 -9.07 6.31 -9.95
N CYS A 44 -7.76 6.21 -9.77
CA CYS A 44 -7.04 4.94 -9.85
C CYS A 44 -7.42 3.99 -8.70
N PHE A 45 -7.86 4.54 -7.56
CA PHE A 45 -8.28 3.75 -6.39
C PHE A 45 -9.65 3.08 -6.56
N ARG A 46 -10.42 3.42 -7.61
CA ARG A 46 -11.71 2.76 -7.87
C ARG A 46 -11.59 1.25 -8.16
N PHE A 47 -10.37 0.80 -8.42
CA PHE A 47 -10.03 -0.58 -8.73
C PHE A 47 -9.36 -1.28 -7.54
N LEU A 48 -9.18 -0.58 -6.42
CA LEU A 48 -8.62 -1.16 -5.20
C LEU A 48 -9.78 -1.55 -4.30
N ASP A 49 -9.93 -2.84 -4.01
CA ASP A 49 -11.04 -3.34 -3.22
C ASP A 49 -10.76 -3.23 -1.73
N ALA A 50 -9.52 -3.47 -1.33
CA ALA A 50 -9.13 -3.41 0.07
C ALA A 50 -7.70 -2.93 0.33
N VAL A 51 -7.52 -2.34 1.50
CA VAL A 51 -6.21 -2.06 2.12
C VAL A 51 -6.16 -2.77 3.47
N LEU A 52 -5.21 -3.69 3.60
CA LEU A 52 -5.00 -4.46 4.82
C LEU A 52 -3.69 -4.04 5.50
N VAL A 53 -3.73 -3.84 6.82
CA VAL A 53 -2.55 -3.62 7.64
C VAL A 53 -2.19 -4.92 8.35
N TYR A 54 -1.06 -5.51 7.95
CA TYR A 54 -0.50 -6.69 8.60
C TYR A 54 0.16 -6.28 9.94
N PRO A 55 -0.16 -6.95 11.07
CA PRO A 55 0.23 -6.53 12.41
C PRO A 55 1.70 -6.86 12.71
N LYS A 56 2.61 -6.23 11.97
CA LYS A 56 4.05 -6.35 12.14
C LYS A 56 4.67 -4.97 12.06
N ARG A 57 5.57 -4.69 13.00
CA ARG A 57 6.32 -3.44 13.07
C ARG A 57 7.48 -3.45 12.08
N SER A 58 7.16 -3.29 10.81
CA SER A 58 8.10 -3.16 9.71
C SER A 58 7.47 -2.29 8.61
N TYR A 59 8.23 -1.97 7.57
CA TYR A 59 7.88 -1.00 6.53
C TYR A 59 7.55 -1.65 5.19
N ASP A 60 7.53 -2.99 5.14
CA ASP A 60 7.23 -3.73 3.93
C ASP A 60 5.78 -3.51 3.50
N ASN A 61 5.55 -3.55 2.19
CA ASN A 61 4.21 -3.54 1.63
C ASN A 61 4.22 -4.25 0.27
N ALA A 62 3.04 -4.66 -0.20
CA ALA A 62 2.87 -5.30 -1.49
C ALA A 62 1.44 -5.15 -1.99
N ILE A 63 1.28 -4.93 -3.30
CA ILE A 63 -0.01 -5.00 -4.00
C ILE A 63 -0.21 -6.40 -4.60
N TYR A 64 -1.38 -7.00 -4.32
CA TYR A 64 -1.78 -8.30 -4.84
C TYR A 64 -2.84 -8.11 -5.93
N MET A 65 -2.42 -8.26 -7.19
CA MET A 65 -3.23 -7.96 -8.36
C MET A 65 -3.64 -9.20 -9.19
N HIS A 66 -3.09 -10.37 -8.85
CA HIS A 66 -3.23 -11.59 -9.65
C HIS A 66 -4.58 -12.29 -9.47
N ASP A 67 -5.24 -12.10 -8.33
CA ASP A 67 -6.55 -12.66 -8.06
C ASP A 67 -7.46 -11.53 -7.61
N ASP A 68 -8.68 -11.47 -8.15
CA ASP A 68 -9.76 -10.61 -7.65
C ASP A 68 -10.11 -11.06 -6.22
N PRO A 69 -10.13 -10.18 -5.20
CA PRO A 69 -9.98 -8.71 -5.25
C PRO A 69 -8.54 -8.19 -5.30
N TYR A 70 -8.38 -6.97 -5.84
CA TYR A 70 -7.14 -6.17 -5.78
C TYR A 70 -6.92 -5.67 -4.36
N VAL A 71 -5.88 -6.16 -3.71
CA VAL A 71 -5.63 -5.87 -2.30
C VAL A 71 -4.22 -5.34 -2.11
N TRP A 72 -4.12 -4.18 -1.45
CA TRP A 72 -2.85 -3.70 -0.94
C TRP A 72 -2.65 -4.17 0.51
N VAL A 73 -1.50 -4.77 0.79
CA VAL A 73 -1.10 -5.14 2.15
C VAL A 73 0.12 -4.31 2.53
N CYS A 74 0.00 -3.52 3.58
CA CYS A 74 1.12 -2.81 4.19
C CYS A 74 1.32 -3.27 5.63
N GLU A 75 2.48 -3.01 6.20
CA GLU A 75 2.78 -3.34 7.59
C GLU A 75 2.51 -2.16 8.54
N SER A 76 2.31 -2.46 9.82
CA SER A 76 1.96 -1.45 10.83
C SER A 76 2.98 -0.30 10.91
N GLY A 77 4.26 -0.56 10.66
CA GLY A 77 5.29 0.49 10.63
C GLY A 77 5.04 1.50 9.50
N THR A 78 4.71 1.02 8.30
CA THR A 78 4.28 1.88 7.17
C THR A 78 3.06 2.72 7.52
N ALA A 79 2.06 2.15 8.20
CA ALA A 79 0.81 2.84 8.50
C ALA A 79 0.93 3.85 9.66
N LEU A 80 1.81 3.60 10.64
CA LEU A 80 1.84 4.35 11.90
C LEU A 80 3.08 5.25 12.05
N GLU A 81 4.22 4.88 11.47
CA GLU A 81 5.50 5.58 11.67
C GLU A 81 5.86 6.49 10.49
N SER A 82 5.27 6.27 9.30
CA SER A 82 5.37 7.20 8.18
C SER A 82 4.56 8.48 8.42
N SER A 83 5.00 9.58 7.81
CA SER A 83 4.19 10.81 7.82
C SER A 83 2.87 10.58 7.05
N PRO A 84 1.79 11.30 7.40
CA PRO A 84 0.53 11.20 6.66
C PRO A 84 0.67 11.56 5.17
N ALA A 85 1.59 12.46 4.84
CA ALA A 85 1.86 12.87 3.46
C ALA A 85 2.55 11.73 2.69
N TYR A 86 3.61 11.15 3.26
CA TYR A 86 4.32 10.02 2.66
C TYR A 86 3.42 8.81 2.49
N PHE A 87 2.67 8.44 3.53
CA PHE A 87 1.77 7.28 3.47
C PHE A 87 0.68 7.44 2.42
N ALA A 88 0.13 8.66 2.27
CA ALA A 88 -0.78 8.98 1.17
C ALA A 88 -0.10 8.91 -0.20
N GLY A 89 1.15 9.34 -0.30
CA GLY A 89 1.96 9.20 -1.51
C GLY A 89 2.22 7.73 -1.88
N LEU A 90 2.49 6.88 -0.90
CA LEU A 90 2.69 5.45 -1.13
C LEU A 90 1.40 4.77 -1.60
N LEU A 91 0.25 5.12 -1.04
CA LEU A 91 -1.06 4.70 -1.58
C LEU A 91 -1.22 5.07 -3.06
N VAL A 92 -0.80 6.29 -3.45
CA VAL A 92 -0.85 6.75 -4.85
C VAL A 92 0.06 5.90 -5.74
N HIS A 93 1.25 5.55 -5.26
CA HIS A 93 2.20 4.66 -5.94
C HIS A 93 1.53 3.32 -6.28
N GLU A 94 0.95 2.67 -5.28
CA GLU A 94 0.32 1.35 -5.44
C GLU A 94 -0.92 1.40 -6.34
N ALA A 95 -1.71 2.48 -6.26
CA ALA A 95 -2.84 2.68 -7.15
C ALA A 95 -2.42 2.83 -8.63
N VAL A 96 -1.21 3.33 -8.91
CA VAL A 96 -0.67 3.35 -10.28
C VAL A 96 -0.37 1.95 -10.76
N HIS A 97 0.19 1.07 -9.94
CA HIS A 97 0.39 -0.34 -10.31
C HIS A 97 -0.92 -1.06 -10.63
N VAL A 98 -1.97 -0.83 -9.84
CA VAL A 98 -3.31 -1.36 -10.14
C VAL A 98 -3.79 -0.86 -11.50
N ALA A 99 -3.62 0.44 -11.79
CA ALA A 99 -4.00 1.01 -13.08
C ALA A 99 -3.17 0.45 -14.26
N GLN A 100 -1.87 0.24 -14.08
CA GLN A 100 -0.99 -0.38 -15.07
C GLN A 100 -1.41 -1.83 -15.37
N TRP A 101 -1.68 -2.61 -14.32
CA TRP A 101 -2.14 -3.99 -14.43
C TRP A 101 -3.46 -4.10 -15.21
N ARG A 102 -4.42 -3.21 -14.92
CA ARG A 102 -5.70 -3.12 -15.63
C ARG A 102 -5.56 -2.78 -17.12
N ARG A 103 -4.49 -2.07 -17.50
CA ARG A 103 -4.14 -1.77 -18.91
C ARG A 103 -3.40 -2.91 -19.61
N GLY A 104 -3.24 -4.06 -18.95
CA GLY A 104 -2.56 -5.23 -19.52
C GLY A 104 -1.05 -5.24 -19.30
N ILE A 105 -0.48 -4.31 -18.51
CA ILE A 105 0.94 -4.32 -18.17
C ILE A 105 1.13 -5.31 -17.02
N ARG A 106 1.50 -6.55 -17.35
CA ARG A 106 1.61 -7.67 -16.38
C ARG A 106 3.02 -7.94 -15.86
N ARG A 107 4.04 -7.46 -16.57
CA ARG A 107 5.44 -7.71 -16.19
C ARG A 107 6.00 -6.51 -15.46
N HIS A 108 6.35 -6.73 -14.19
CA HIS A 108 7.09 -5.76 -13.40
C HIS A 108 8.36 -5.33 -14.16
N SER A 109 8.56 -4.02 -14.27
CA SER A 109 9.67 -3.44 -15.02
C SER A 109 10.09 -2.11 -14.39
N THR A 110 11.34 -1.70 -14.62
CA THR A 110 11.86 -0.40 -14.15
C THR A 110 10.98 0.76 -14.59
N ARG A 111 10.45 0.72 -15.81
CA ARG A 111 9.54 1.75 -16.33
C ARG A 111 8.25 1.85 -15.50
N MET A 112 7.70 0.73 -15.05
CA MET A 112 6.49 0.74 -14.22
C MET A 112 6.74 1.44 -12.88
N GLU A 113 7.86 1.11 -12.24
CA GLU A 113 8.31 1.74 -10.99
C GLU A 113 8.59 3.23 -11.16
N GLU A 114 9.24 3.62 -12.27
CA GLU A 114 9.48 5.02 -12.61
C GLU A 114 8.17 5.81 -12.75
N GLU A 115 7.18 5.25 -13.44
CA GLU A 115 5.85 5.87 -13.58
C GLU A 115 5.13 6.03 -12.23
N ALA A 116 5.18 5.00 -11.37
CA ALA A 116 4.59 5.03 -10.03
C ALA A 116 5.30 6.04 -9.11
N TYR A 117 6.64 6.05 -9.12
CA TYR A 117 7.46 7.05 -8.45
C TYR A 117 7.12 8.48 -8.90
N HIS A 118 7.02 8.72 -10.21
CA HIS A 118 6.69 10.05 -10.73
C HIS A 118 5.30 10.51 -10.30
N ALA A 119 4.33 9.60 -10.19
CA ALA A 119 3.00 9.90 -9.68
C ALA A 119 3.02 10.24 -8.19
N GLN A 120 3.70 9.43 -7.36
CA GLN A 120 3.90 9.69 -5.93
C GLN A 120 4.58 11.02 -5.70
N ARG A 121 5.70 11.28 -6.39
CA ARG A 121 6.44 12.53 -6.30
C ARG A 121 5.60 13.74 -6.69
N ARG A 122 4.83 13.65 -7.78
CA ARG A 122 3.92 14.73 -8.23
C ARG A 122 2.85 15.00 -7.18
N PHE A 123 2.28 13.95 -6.58
CA PHE A 123 1.32 14.10 -5.50
C PHE A 123 1.91 14.84 -4.29
N LEU A 124 3.10 14.43 -3.83
CA LEU A 124 3.78 15.05 -2.69
C LEU A 124 4.09 16.53 -2.95
N LYS A 125 4.58 16.87 -4.15
CA LYS A 125 4.78 18.27 -4.57
C LYS A 125 3.49 19.08 -4.54
N ASN A 126 2.40 18.51 -5.06
CA ASN A 126 1.10 19.20 -5.11
C ASN A 126 0.50 19.50 -3.73
N ILE A 127 0.90 18.75 -2.69
CA ILE A 127 0.47 19.02 -1.31
C ILE A 127 1.48 19.82 -0.50
N GLY A 128 2.59 20.26 -1.11
CA GLY A 128 3.65 21.03 -0.46
C GLY A 128 4.54 20.22 0.48
N ALA A 129 4.59 18.89 0.35
CA ALA A 129 5.41 18.03 1.20
C ALA A 129 6.84 17.91 0.65
N ASN A 130 7.59 19.02 0.67
CA ASN A 130 8.92 19.12 0.04
C ASN A 130 9.97 18.20 0.69
N ASP A 131 9.94 18.04 2.01
CA ASP A 131 10.88 17.16 2.71
C ASP A 131 10.68 15.68 2.32
N GLU A 132 9.41 15.28 2.15
CA GLU A 132 9.06 13.94 1.65
C GLU A 132 9.49 13.71 0.20
N VAL A 133 9.46 14.76 -0.63
CA VAL A 133 9.98 14.70 -1.99
C VAL A 133 11.49 14.53 -1.98
N ALA A 134 12.21 15.27 -1.12
CA ALA A 134 13.66 15.17 -1.02
C ALA A 134 14.07 13.75 -0.58
N TRP A 135 13.42 13.23 0.45
CA TRP A 135 13.65 11.86 0.92
C TRP A 135 13.31 10.82 -0.16
N LEU A 136 12.16 10.96 -0.83
CA LEU A 136 11.76 10.03 -1.91
C LEU A 136 12.76 10.06 -3.08
N ASP A 137 13.24 11.25 -3.48
CA ASP A 137 14.20 11.42 -4.56
C ASP A 137 15.58 10.82 -4.18
N GLU A 138 15.97 10.87 -2.91
CA GLU A 138 17.17 10.20 -2.38
C GLU A 138 17.03 8.69 -2.45
N GLN A 139 15.94 8.15 -1.89
CA GLN A 139 15.66 6.71 -1.96
C GLN A 139 15.57 6.22 -3.41
N PHE A 140 14.98 7.01 -4.32
CA PHE A 140 14.87 6.68 -5.74
C PHE A 140 16.22 6.69 -6.50
N LYS A 141 17.29 7.23 -5.94
CA LYS A 141 18.64 7.14 -6.55
C LYS A 141 19.38 5.87 -6.16
N GLU A 142 19.08 5.29 -4.99
CA GLU A 142 19.78 4.11 -4.48
C GLU A 142 19.53 2.85 -5.33
N ARG A 143 18.42 2.83 -6.08
CA ARG A 143 18.03 1.75 -7.02
C ARG A 143 17.97 0.36 -6.37
N TRP A 144 17.61 0.28 -5.09
CA TRP A 144 17.47 -1.00 -4.38
C TRP A 144 16.36 -1.89 -4.98
N TRP A 145 15.40 -1.34 -5.72
CA TRP A 145 14.39 -2.09 -6.49
C TRP A 145 14.90 -2.61 -7.84
N VAL A 146 16.04 -2.13 -8.34
CA VAL A 146 16.60 -2.51 -9.66
C VAL A 146 17.82 -3.43 -9.52
N LYS A 147 18.68 -3.18 -8.51
CA LYS A 147 19.91 -3.97 -8.33
C LYS A 147 19.54 -5.40 -7.90
N GLY A 148 20.04 -6.37 -8.65
CA GLY A 148 19.70 -7.79 -8.55
C GLY A 148 19.72 -8.31 -7.11
N ARG A 149 18.66 -9.03 -6.76
CA ARG A 149 18.47 -9.60 -5.41
C ARG A 149 19.50 -10.69 -5.19
N GLY A 150 20.50 -10.44 -4.34
CA GLY A 150 21.30 -11.52 -3.78
C GLY A 150 20.40 -12.56 -3.12
N GLU A 151 20.89 -13.79 -2.95
CA GLU A 151 20.07 -14.92 -2.50
C GLU A 151 19.39 -14.65 -1.13
N ALA A 152 20.08 -13.96 -0.22
CA ALA A 152 19.55 -13.53 1.07
C ALA A 152 18.36 -12.57 0.93
N GLN A 153 18.45 -11.59 0.02
CA GLN A 153 17.37 -10.63 -0.24
C GLN A 153 16.17 -11.33 -0.89
N LYS A 154 16.42 -12.26 -1.82
CA LYS A 154 15.37 -13.10 -2.42
C LYS A 154 14.61 -13.89 -1.35
N ARG A 155 15.33 -14.61 -0.46
CA ARG A 155 14.71 -15.35 0.66
C ARG A 155 13.90 -14.44 1.58
N SER A 156 14.38 -13.22 1.84
CA SER A 156 13.63 -12.24 2.64
C SER A 156 12.32 -11.84 1.96
N VAL A 157 12.35 -11.49 0.67
CA VAL A 157 11.16 -11.15 -0.12
C VAL A 157 10.19 -12.31 -0.21
N ASP A 158 10.67 -13.54 -0.39
CA ASP A 158 9.84 -14.74 -0.43
C ASP A 158 9.13 -14.96 0.91
N ARG A 159 9.85 -14.75 2.03
CA ARG A 159 9.28 -14.84 3.38
C ARG A 159 8.22 -13.77 3.64
N ILE A 160 8.47 -12.52 3.22
CA ILE A 160 7.50 -11.41 3.28
C ILE A 160 6.25 -11.76 2.47
N SER A 161 6.46 -12.22 1.24
CA SER A 161 5.38 -12.63 0.34
C SER A 161 4.56 -13.77 0.93
N ALA A 162 5.18 -14.78 1.54
CA ALA A 162 4.49 -15.90 2.15
C ALA A 162 3.62 -15.47 3.34
N ARG A 163 4.12 -14.58 4.22
CA ARG A 163 3.31 -14.10 5.37
C ARG A 163 2.11 -13.27 4.92
N HIS A 164 2.32 -12.35 3.98
CA HIS A 164 1.24 -11.53 3.44
C HIS A 164 0.21 -12.37 2.69
N ARG A 165 0.65 -13.37 1.91
CA ARG A 165 -0.27 -14.30 1.22
C ARG A 165 -1.13 -15.11 2.20
N ARG A 166 -0.56 -15.59 3.31
CA ARG A 166 -1.35 -16.27 4.35
C ARG A 166 -2.39 -15.33 4.96
N PHE A 167 -1.99 -14.11 5.30
CA PHE A 167 -2.91 -13.10 5.84
C PHE A 167 -4.02 -12.74 4.85
N LEU A 168 -3.67 -12.53 3.59
CA LEU A 168 -4.60 -12.28 2.50
C LEU A 168 -5.55 -13.47 2.28
N ALA A 169 -5.06 -14.70 2.37
CA ALA A 169 -5.90 -15.89 2.28
C ALA A 169 -6.91 -15.96 3.44
N SER A 170 -6.51 -15.63 4.67
CA SER A 170 -7.43 -15.55 5.81
C SER A 170 -8.50 -14.47 5.60
N TYR A 171 -8.11 -13.31 5.06
CA TYR A 171 -9.06 -12.26 4.68
C TYR A 171 -10.05 -12.75 3.61
N ARG A 172 -9.56 -13.32 2.51
CA ARG A 172 -10.38 -13.79 1.37
C ARG A 172 -11.33 -14.94 1.74
N SER A 173 -10.91 -15.82 2.64
CA SER A 173 -11.75 -16.93 3.12
C SER A 173 -12.77 -16.51 4.18
N GLY A 174 -12.78 -15.25 4.62
CA GLY A 174 -13.64 -14.79 5.71
C GLY A 174 -13.25 -15.33 7.09
N THR A 175 -12.11 -16.02 7.20
CA THR A 175 -11.62 -16.58 8.48
C THR A 175 -10.93 -15.53 9.35
N LEU A 176 -10.60 -14.37 8.79
CA LEU A 176 -10.06 -13.25 9.55
C LEU A 176 -11.17 -12.62 10.42
N PRO A 177 -11.06 -12.62 11.76
CA PRO A 177 -12.13 -12.14 12.62
C PRO A 177 -12.24 -10.61 12.56
N LEU A 178 -13.27 -10.10 11.90
CA LEU A 178 -13.50 -8.66 11.71
C LEU A 178 -14.46 -8.06 12.73
N ARG A 179 -14.20 -6.81 13.13
CA ARG A 179 -15.05 -5.95 13.95
C ARG A 179 -15.29 -4.64 13.21
N HIS A 180 -16.54 -4.38 12.85
CA HIS A 180 -16.92 -3.14 12.16
C HIS A 180 -16.78 -1.92 13.07
N LEU A 181 -16.33 -0.81 12.48
CA LEU A 181 -16.16 0.51 13.10
C LEU A 181 -17.13 1.55 12.58
#